data_AF-A0A2G9XBK1-F1
#
_entry.id   AF-A0A2G9XBK1-F1
#
_cell.length_a   1.000
_cell.length_b   1.000
_cell.length_c   1.000
_cell.angle_alpha   90.00
_cell.angle_beta   90.00
_cell.angle_gamma   90.00
#
_symmetry.space_group_name_H-M   'P 1'
#
loop_
_entity.id
_entity.type
_entity.pdbx_description
1 polymer ?
#
loop_
_entity_poly.entity_id
_entity_poly.type
_entity_poly.pdbx_seq_one_letter_code
_entity_poly.pdbx_strand_id
1 'polypeptide(L)'
;MIYLIYGSDLVQSRNFLGYLKAKLENTHIKTIRADKGFNFGLLKTEIPSSSLFSERVSTLIEFEKAPNVEKTGNLLFLEKLPATTTVVMWIGENLEKTNALLKYGRGKKDFVTKAFNKKNSVLNFELVDMINTKNPRSLIILDKILTKDSDTAFILTILANNFKNMLAVKLGNNLAKNLHPFVRTKLEKAQKNFSEEGLVDILRRIYEADVKTKSNICDIKSEMFSLFCYILNFSD
;
A
#
# COMPACT_ATOMS: atom_id res chain seq x y z
N MET A 1 -7.98 -25.01 9.36
CA MET A 1 -7.04 -24.26 8.47
C MET A 1 -7.38 -22.78 8.50
N ILE A 2 -6.40 -21.88 8.55
CA ILE A 2 -6.62 -20.44 8.65
C ILE A 2 -5.92 -19.73 7.50
N TYR A 3 -6.66 -18.86 6.79
CA TYR A 3 -6.14 -18.00 5.75
C TYR A 3 -6.21 -16.54 6.20
N LEU A 4 -5.10 -15.82 6.09
CA LEU A 4 -5.03 -14.38 6.28
C LEU A 4 -4.67 -13.71 4.95
N ILE A 5 -5.64 -13.05 4.34
CA ILE A 5 -5.48 -12.27 3.11
C ILE A 5 -5.45 -10.80 3.50
N TYR A 6 -4.42 -10.07 3.07
CA TYR A 6 -4.31 -8.64 3.36
C TYR A 6 -3.60 -7.87 2.25
N GLY A 7 -3.84 -6.57 2.17
CA GLY A 7 -3.06 -5.65 1.36
C GLY A 7 -3.87 -4.60 0.61
N SER A 8 -3.16 -3.61 0.08
CA SER A 8 -3.73 -2.43 -0.59
C SER A 8 -4.21 -2.65 -2.03
N ASP A 9 -3.89 -3.80 -2.64
CA ASP A 9 -4.44 -4.20 -3.94
C ASP A 9 -5.78 -4.92 -3.74
N LEU A 10 -6.85 -4.12 -3.67
CA LEU A 10 -8.21 -4.61 -3.44
C LEU A 10 -8.69 -5.55 -4.55
N VAL A 11 -8.30 -5.30 -5.80
CA VAL A 11 -8.76 -6.10 -6.95
C VAL A 11 -8.16 -7.50 -6.87
N GLN A 12 -6.82 -7.61 -6.75
CA GLN A 12 -6.18 -8.92 -6.69
C GLN A 12 -6.54 -9.68 -5.41
N SER A 13 -6.64 -9.01 -4.27
CA SER A 13 -7.03 -9.66 -3.01
C SER A 13 -8.48 -10.18 -3.05
N ARG A 14 -9.41 -9.44 -3.68
CA ARG A 14 -10.80 -9.89 -3.88
C ARG A 14 -10.89 -11.05 -4.88
N ASN A 15 -10.11 -11.03 -5.95
CA ASN A 15 -10.03 -12.15 -6.90
C ASN A 15 -9.53 -13.43 -6.21
N PHE A 16 -8.50 -13.33 -5.37
CA PHE A 16 -8.01 -14.46 -4.59
C PHE A 16 -9.03 -14.95 -3.55
N LEU A 17 -9.75 -14.03 -2.91
CA LEU A 17 -10.85 -14.38 -2.02
C LEU A 17 -11.97 -15.14 -2.78
N GLY A 18 -12.31 -14.70 -3.98
CA GLY A 18 -13.26 -15.40 -4.87
C GLY A 18 -12.79 -16.81 -5.21
N TYR A 19 -11.51 -16.98 -5.57
CA TYR A 19 -10.91 -18.28 -5.80
C TYR A 19 -11.00 -19.20 -4.56
N LEU A 20 -10.73 -18.68 -3.35
CA LEU A 20 -10.89 -19.46 -2.13
C LEU A 20 -12.34 -19.83 -1.85
N LYS A 21 -13.29 -18.90 -2.07
CA LYS A 21 -14.73 -19.18 -1.93
C LYS A 21 -15.14 -20.34 -2.83
N ALA A 22 -14.73 -20.32 -4.10
CA ALA A 22 -15.00 -21.39 -5.06
C ALA A 22 -14.43 -22.75 -4.60
N LYS A 23 -13.21 -22.76 -4.07
CA LYS A 23 -12.58 -23.98 -3.53
C LYS A 23 -13.29 -24.53 -2.28
N LEU A 24 -14.01 -23.67 -1.57
CA LEU A 24 -14.75 -23.99 -0.36
C LEU A 24 -16.26 -24.21 -0.62
N GLU A 25 -16.72 -24.29 -1.87
CA GLU A 25 -18.15 -24.39 -2.22
C GLU A 25 -18.87 -25.59 -1.59
N ASN A 26 -18.17 -26.70 -1.34
CA ASN A 26 -18.72 -27.88 -0.64
C ASN A 26 -18.77 -27.72 0.89
N THR A 27 -18.78 -26.49 1.40
CA THR A 27 -18.81 -26.17 2.83
C THR A 27 -19.85 -25.10 3.11
N HIS A 28 -20.48 -25.13 4.27
CA HIS A 28 -21.37 -24.05 4.68
C HIS A 28 -20.54 -22.80 4.96
N ILE A 29 -20.69 -21.75 4.13
CA ILE A 29 -19.94 -20.49 4.27
C ILE A 29 -20.75 -19.49 5.10
N LYS A 30 -20.30 -19.21 6.33
CA LYS A 30 -20.79 -18.08 7.13
C LYS A 30 -19.91 -16.86 6.86
N THR A 31 -20.51 -15.75 6.42
CA THR A 31 -19.78 -14.48 6.21
C THR A 31 -20.06 -13.50 7.34
N ILE A 32 -19.02 -13.00 7.98
CA ILE A 32 -19.06 -11.99 9.03
C ILE A 32 -18.40 -10.74 8.49
N ARG A 33 -19.11 -9.61 8.48
CA ARG A 33 -18.53 -8.30 8.18
C ARG A 33 -18.12 -7.63 9.48
N ALA A 34 -16.84 -7.34 9.62
CA ALA A 34 -16.26 -6.69 10.79
C ALA A 34 -16.01 -5.21 10.48
N ASP A 35 -16.75 -4.36 11.18
CA ASP A 35 -16.72 -2.91 11.10
C ASP A 35 -15.74 -2.28 12.11
N LYS A 36 -15.66 -0.94 12.13
CA LYS A 36 -14.84 -0.20 13.09
C LYS A 36 -15.30 -0.49 14.51
N GLY A 37 -14.44 -1.16 15.28
CA GLY A 37 -14.72 -1.50 16.68
C GLY A 37 -15.10 -2.96 16.89
N PHE A 38 -15.05 -3.80 15.85
CA PHE A 38 -15.30 -5.22 15.95
C PHE A 38 -14.47 -5.87 17.08
N ASN A 39 -15.17 -6.52 18.01
CA ASN A 39 -14.58 -7.22 19.13
C ASN A 39 -14.13 -8.62 18.68
N PHE A 40 -12.82 -8.86 18.66
CA PHE A 40 -12.26 -10.15 18.22
C PHE A 40 -12.71 -11.32 19.10
N GLY A 41 -13.07 -11.07 20.36
CA GLY A 41 -13.66 -12.05 21.26
C GLY A 41 -15.02 -12.61 20.79
N LEU A 42 -15.78 -11.86 19.98
CA LEU A 42 -17.04 -12.34 19.40
C LEU A 42 -16.82 -13.48 18.40
N LEU A 43 -15.63 -13.60 17.81
CA LEU A 43 -15.33 -14.71 16.91
C LEU A 43 -15.39 -16.07 17.62
N LYS A 44 -15.15 -16.11 18.94
CA LYS A 44 -15.26 -17.33 19.72
C LYS A 44 -16.70 -17.87 19.77
N THR A 45 -17.69 -16.98 19.74
CA THR A 45 -19.12 -17.35 19.75
C THR A 45 -19.68 -17.50 18.34
N GLU A 46 -19.13 -16.76 17.38
CA GLU A 46 -19.62 -16.74 16.00
C GLU A 46 -19.08 -17.89 15.13
N ILE A 47 -17.88 -18.40 15.43
CA ILE A 47 -17.29 -19.55 14.75
C ILE A 47 -17.85 -20.83 15.38
N PRO A 48 -18.56 -21.69 14.62
CA PRO A 48 -19.14 -22.91 15.16
C PRO A 48 -18.05 -23.84 15.70
N SER A 49 -18.25 -24.37 16.91
CA SER A 49 -17.33 -25.30 17.57
C SER A 49 -17.32 -26.70 16.95
N SER A 50 -18.39 -27.09 16.23
CA SER A 50 -18.50 -28.32 15.46
C SER A 50 -19.85 -28.35 14.73
N SER A 51 -19.88 -28.75 13.46
CA SER A 51 -21.16 -29.11 12.81
C SER A 51 -21.64 -30.45 13.38
N LEU A 52 -22.90 -30.52 13.83
CA LEU A 52 -23.53 -31.77 14.26
C LEU A 52 -23.66 -32.78 13.12
N PHE A 53 -23.58 -32.32 11.87
CA PHE A 53 -23.85 -33.12 10.67
C PHE A 53 -22.57 -33.48 9.89
N SER A 54 -21.40 -33.43 10.53
CA SER A 54 -20.09 -33.74 9.93
C SER A 54 -19.67 -32.88 8.72
N GLU A 55 -20.45 -31.85 8.40
CA GLU A 55 -20.13 -30.93 7.32
C GLU A 55 -18.91 -30.07 7.67
N ARG A 56 -18.02 -29.92 6.70
CA ARG A 56 -16.94 -28.94 6.78
C ARG A 56 -17.57 -27.55 6.82
N VAL A 57 -17.17 -26.73 7.78
CA VAL A 57 -17.68 -25.37 7.96
C VAL A 57 -16.60 -24.38 7.59
N SER A 58 -16.95 -23.41 6.75
CA SER A 58 -16.05 -22.30 6.42
C SER A 58 -16.61 -21.01 6.98
N THR A 59 -15.81 -20.32 7.79
CA THR A 59 -16.15 -18.96 8.27
C THR A 59 -15.28 -17.96 7.55
N LEU A 60 -15.91 -17.07 6.80
CA LEU A 60 -15.27 -15.92 6.18
C LEU A 60 -15.52 -14.69 7.04
N ILE A 61 -14.45 -13.97 7.35
CA ILE A 61 -14.48 -12.72 8.10
C ILE A 61 -13.85 -11.65 7.22
N GLU A 62 -14.65 -10.66 6.82
CA GLU A 62 -14.21 -9.53 6.02
C GLU A 62 -14.06 -8.31 6.94
N PHE A 63 -12.83 -7.85 7.09
CA PHE A 63 -12.49 -6.63 7.82
C PHE A 63 -12.26 -5.48 6.86
N GLU A 64 -12.97 -4.37 7.06
CA GLU A 64 -12.69 -3.13 6.32
C GLU A 64 -11.34 -2.53 6.71
N LYS A 65 -10.95 -2.67 7.98
CA LYS A 65 -9.68 -2.15 8.52
C LYS A 65 -8.98 -3.19 9.38
N ALA A 66 -7.66 -3.04 9.53
CA ALA A 66 -6.88 -3.93 10.38
C ALA A 66 -7.43 -3.92 11.83
N PRO A 67 -7.82 -5.09 12.39
CA PRO A 67 -8.36 -5.17 13.75
C PRO A 67 -7.25 -4.97 14.78
N ASN A 68 -7.57 -4.23 15.86
CA ASN A 68 -6.66 -4.08 17.01
C ASN A 68 -6.87 -5.24 17.99
N VAL A 69 -6.35 -6.41 17.63
CA VAL A 69 -6.52 -7.65 18.39
C VAL A 69 -6.08 -7.52 19.86
N GLU A 70 -4.98 -6.80 20.12
CA GLU A 70 -4.45 -6.63 21.49
C GLU A 70 -5.42 -5.91 22.42
N LYS A 71 -6.29 -5.04 21.89
CA LYS A 71 -7.32 -4.33 22.65
C LYS A 71 -8.66 -5.04 22.65
N THR A 72 -8.93 -5.92 21.68
CA THR A 72 -10.27 -6.45 21.42
C THR A 72 -10.40 -7.96 21.63
N GLY A 73 -9.36 -8.67 22.05
CA GLY A 73 -9.45 -10.09 22.40
C GLY A 73 -8.11 -10.82 22.44
N ASN A 74 -8.17 -12.14 22.30
CA ASN A 74 -6.97 -12.98 22.12
C ASN A 74 -7.19 -13.94 20.95
N LEU A 75 -6.08 -14.48 20.42
CA LEU A 75 -6.08 -15.40 19.27
C LEU A 75 -6.02 -16.87 19.67
N LEU A 76 -5.95 -17.19 20.97
CA LEU A 76 -5.76 -18.56 21.46
C LEU A 76 -6.92 -19.49 21.08
N PHE A 77 -8.12 -18.95 20.87
CA PHE A 77 -9.26 -19.76 20.41
C PHE A 77 -9.04 -20.36 19.02
N LEU A 78 -8.19 -19.73 18.18
CA LEU A 78 -7.87 -20.23 16.85
C LEU A 78 -7.12 -21.58 16.89
N GLU A 79 -6.44 -21.88 18.00
CA GLU A 79 -5.75 -23.16 18.21
C GLU A 79 -6.72 -24.30 18.53
N LYS A 80 -7.91 -23.96 19.03
CA LYS A 80 -8.94 -24.92 19.43
C LYS A 80 -9.97 -25.16 18.33
N LEU A 81 -9.73 -24.66 17.12
CA LEU A 81 -10.63 -24.85 16.00
C LEU A 81 -10.62 -26.32 15.55
N PRO A 82 -11.79 -26.90 15.24
CA PRO A 82 -11.86 -28.22 14.62
C PRO A 82 -11.06 -28.28 13.31
N ALA A 83 -10.49 -29.44 13.01
CA ALA A 83 -9.79 -29.67 11.75
C ALA A 83 -10.72 -29.50 10.51
N THR A 84 -12.01 -29.69 10.70
CA THR A 84 -13.07 -29.49 9.69
C THR A 84 -13.44 -28.02 9.48
N THR A 85 -12.91 -27.11 10.29
CA THR A 85 -13.21 -25.67 10.21
C THR A 85 -12.11 -24.94 9.44
N THR A 86 -12.54 -24.18 8.42
CA THR A 86 -11.66 -23.24 7.71
C THR A 86 -12.06 -21.81 8.07
N VAL A 87 -11.09 -20.99 8.49
CA VAL A 87 -11.31 -19.57 8.75
C VAL A 87 -10.56 -18.77 7.69
N VAL A 88 -11.27 -17.88 6.99
CA VAL A 88 -10.68 -16.94 6.03
C VAL A 88 -10.85 -15.54 6.58
N MET A 89 -9.76 -14.85 6.85
CA MET A 89 -9.76 -13.44 7.26
C MET A 89 -9.25 -12.60 6.09
N TRP A 90 -10.08 -11.68 5.59
CA TRP A 90 -9.70 -10.71 4.56
C TRP A 90 -9.62 -9.31 5.16
N ILE A 91 -8.52 -8.60 4.90
CA ILE A 91 -8.28 -7.23 5.38
C ILE A 91 -7.87 -6.36 4.20
N GLY A 92 -8.66 -5.32 3.88
CA GLY A 92 -8.42 -4.42 2.74
C GLY A 92 -7.26 -3.42 2.92
N GLU A 93 -6.36 -3.65 3.87
CA GLU A 93 -5.25 -2.74 4.21
C GLU A 93 -3.94 -3.53 4.35
N ASN A 94 -2.81 -2.83 4.22
CA ASN A 94 -1.51 -3.41 4.52
C ASN A 94 -1.35 -3.62 6.03
N LEU A 95 -0.75 -4.73 6.43
CA LEU A 95 -0.43 -5.01 7.82
C LEU A 95 1.05 -4.75 8.11
N GLU A 96 1.34 -4.04 9.19
CA GLU A 96 2.69 -3.91 9.71
C GLU A 96 3.21 -5.25 10.23
N LYS A 97 4.53 -5.48 10.15
CA LYS A 97 5.17 -6.71 10.65
C LYS A 97 4.91 -6.97 12.14
N THR A 98 4.59 -5.92 12.90
CA THR A 98 4.28 -5.94 14.33
C THR A 98 2.84 -6.39 14.62
N ASN A 99 1.97 -6.48 13.61
CA ASN A 99 0.56 -6.83 13.77
C ASN A 99 0.39 -8.22 14.41
N ALA A 100 -0.52 -8.31 15.38
CA ALA A 100 -0.77 -9.52 16.17
C ALA A 100 -1.16 -10.75 15.32
N LEU A 101 -1.92 -10.58 14.23
CA LEU A 101 -2.31 -11.69 13.35
C LEU A 101 -1.10 -12.26 12.59
N LEU A 102 -0.20 -11.38 12.12
CA LEU A 102 1.03 -11.80 11.45
C LEU A 102 2.00 -12.48 12.42
N LYS A 103 2.13 -11.96 13.63
CA LYS A 103 2.93 -12.59 14.70
C LYS A 103 2.39 -13.97 15.05
N TYR A 104 1.07 -14.10 15.20
CA TYR A 104 0.41 -15.36 15.57
C TYR A 104 0.60 -16.45 14.51
N GLY A 105 0.48 -16.11 13.23
CA GLY A 105 0.64 -17.08 12.14
C GLY A 105 2.08 -17.54 11.89
N ARG A 106 3.07 -16.89 12.48
CA ARG A 106 4.48 -17.15 12.18
C ARG A 106 4.89 -18.56 12.63
N GLY A 107 5.28 -19.40 11.69
CA GLY A 107 5.74 -20.77 11.95
C GLY A 107 4.61 -21.80 12.13
N LYS A 108 3.34 -21.39 12.01
CA LYS A 108 2.18 -22.29 12.09
C LYS A 108 1.86 -22.86 10.70
N LYS A 109 1.88 -24.20 10.55
CA LYS A 109 1.64 -24.88 9.26
C LYS A 109 0.20 -24.73 8.76
N ASP A 110 -0.74 -24.56 9.68
CA ASP A 110 -2.17 -24.39 9.47
C ASP A 110 -2.60 -22.93 9.29
N PHE A 111 -1.63 -22.00 9.24
CA PHE A 111 -1.87 -20.57 9.06
C PHE A 111 -1.19 -20.06 7.78
N VAL A 112 -1.98 -19.73 6.77
CA VAL A 112 -1.51 -19.28 5.46
C VAL A 112 -1.71 -17.78 5.31
N THR A 113 -0.61 -17.03 5.17
CA THR A 113 -0.65 -15.58 4.90
C THR A 113 -0.47 -15.28 3.42
N LYS A 114 -1.30 -14.38 2.86
CA LYS A 114 -1.13 -13.87 1.50
C LYS A 114 -1.30 -12.36 1.43
N ALA A 115 -0.22 -11.68 1.03
CA ALA A 115 -0.13 -10.24 0.91
C ALA A 115 -0.34 -9.79 -0.55
N PHE A 116 -1.21 -8.82 -0.76
CA PHE A 116 -1.52 -8.22 -2.05
C PHE A 116 -1.26 -6.71 -2.00
N ASN A 117 -0.01 -6.32 -2.21
CA ASN A 117 0.39 -4.92 -2.20
C ASN A 117 0.38 -4.37 -3.63
N LYS A 118 -0.12 -3.14 -3.83
CA LYS A 118 0.00 -2.45 -5.13
C LYS A 118 1.49 -2.34 -5.50
N LYS A 119 1.91 -2.99 -6.58
CA LYS A 119 3.30 -2.95 -7.08
C LYS A 119 3.80 -1.52 -7.38
N ASN A 120 2.88 -0.61 -7.70
CA ASN A 120 3.22 0.75 -8.12
C ASN A 120 3.79 1.62 -6.99
N SER A 121 3.50 1.33 -5.71
CA SER A 121 4.04 2.16 -4.63
C SER A 121 5.57 2.06 -4.52
N VAL A 122 6.13 0.87 -4.72
CA VAL A 122 7.59 0.65 -4.63
C VAL A 122 8.33 1.38 -5.74
N LEU A 123 7.83 1.27 -6.98
CA LEU A 123 8.42 1.96 -8.13
C LEU A 123 8.34 3.48 -8.01
N ASN A 124 7.24 4.01 -7.45
CA ASN A 124 7.11 5.46 -7.23
C ASN A 124 8.14 5.98 -6.22
N PHE A 125 8.40 5.26 -5.13
CA PHE A 125 9.45 5.65 -4.17
C PHE A 125 10.85 5.50 -4.76
N GLU A 126 11.10 4.44 -5.52
CA GLU A 126 12.36 4.24 -6.24
C GLU A 126 12.61 5.38 -7.24
N LEU A 127 11.59 5.79 -8.00
CA LEU A 127 11.65 6.92 -8.95
C LEU A 127 12.07 8.22 -8.25
N VAL A 128 11.43 8.54 -7.12
CA VAL A 128 11.75 9.73 -6.32
C VAL A 128 13.17 9.67 -5.77
N ASP A 129 13.64 8.51 -5.36
CA ASP A 129 14.99 8.36 -4.85
C ASP A 129 16.02 8.60 -5.95
N MET A 130 15.75 8.07 -7.13
CA MET A 130 16.61 8.25 -8.30
C MET A 130 16.61 9.70 -8.76
N ILE A 131 15.45 10.38 -8.80
CA ILE A 131 15.38 11.79 -9.21
C ILE A 131 16.13 12.70 -8.22
N ASN A 132 16.04 12.41 -6.91
CA ASN A 132 16.75 13.13 -5.86
C ASN A 132 18.27 13.05 -6.01
N THR A 133 18.77 11.97 -6.59
CA THR A 133 20.19 11.77 -6.90
C THR A 133 20.58 12.15 -8.33
N LYS A 134 19.65 12.75 -9.10
CA LYS A 134 19.81 13.03 -10.54
C LYS A 134 20.27 11.81 -11.36
N ASN A 135 19.79 10.62 -10.98
CA ASN A 135 20.17 9.39 -11.67
C ASN A 135 19.38 9.24 -12.99
N PRO A 136 20.05 9.15 -14.14
CA PRO A 136 19.38 9.09 -15.45
C PRO A 136 18.56 7.82 -15.66
N ARG A 137 18.86 6.73 -14.92
CA ARG A 137 18.03 5.52 -14.94
C ARG A 137 16.60 5.78 -14.42
N SER A 138 16.33 6.93 -13.81
CA SER A 138 14.97 7.35 -13.44
C SER A 138 14.04 7.42 -14.66
N LEU A 139 14.53 7.72 -15.86
CA LEU A 139 13.73 7.71 -17.10
C LEU A 139 13.22 6.31 -17.45
N ILE A 140 14.02 5.27 -17.20
CA ILE A 140 13.63 3.87 -17.42
C ILE A 140 12.52 3.48 -16.43
N ILE A 141 12.61 3.93 -15.18
CA ILE A 141 11.58 3.67 -14.18
C ILE A 141 10.31 4.46 -14.50
N LEU A 142 10.44 5.71 -14.96
CA LEU A 142 9.32 6.53 -15.40
C LEU A 142 8.55 5.82 -16.52
N ASP A 143 9.23 5.37 -17.57
CA ASP A 143 8.61 4.64 -18.69
C ASP A 143 7.86 3.38 -18.21
N LYS A 144 8.45 2.59 -17.31
CA LYS A 144 7.79 1.43 -16.69
C LYS A 144 6.52 1.77 -15.90
N ILE A 145 6.49 2.95 -15.29
CA ILE A 145 5.30 3.40 -14.54
C ILE A 145 4.23 3.89 -15.52
N LEU A 146 4.62 4.67 -16.53
CA LEU A 146 3.72 5.24 -17.55
C LEU A 146 3.12 4.19 -18.50
N THR A 147 3.82 3.08 -18.74
CA THR A 147 3.34 1.97 -19.59
C THR A 147 2.31 1.07 -18.88
N LYS A 148 2.27 1.08 -17.55
CA LYS A 148 1.42 0.19 -16.75
C LYS A 148 0.05 0.76 -16.38
N ASP A 149 -0.40 1.80 -17.08
CA ASP A 149 -1.67 2.48 -16.82
C ASP A 149 -1.77 2.96 -15.36
N SER A 150 -0.63 3.43 -14.83
CA SER A 150 -0.56 3.99 -13.48
C SER A 150 -1.33 5.31 -13.44
N ASP A 151 -1.87 5.64 -12.27
CA ASP A 151 -2.42 6.97 -12.00
C ASP A 151 -1.30 8.02 -12.15
N THR A 152 -1.15 8.58 -13.34
CA THR A 152 -0.05 9.49 -13.66
C THR A 152 -0.19 10.82 -12.91
N ALA A 153 -1.43 11.22 -12.58
CA ALA A 153 -1.69 12.37 -11.71
C ALA A 153 -1.14 12.15 -10.29
N PHE A 154 -1.18 10.91 -9.80
CA PHE A 154 -0.55 10.55 -8.53
C PHE A 154 0.97 10.74 -8.55
N ILE A 155 1.65 10.50 -9.68
CA ILE A 155 3.11 10.70 -9.79
C ILE A 155 3.47 12.17 -9.69
N LEU A 156 2.77 13.06 -10.42
CA LEU A 156 2.96 14.50 -10.33
C LEU A 156 2.79 14.99 -8.88
N THR A 157 1.77 14.47 -8.18
CA THR A 157 1.52 14.80 -6.76
C THR A 157 2.67 14.35 -5.86
N ILE A 158 3.22 13.16 -6.07
CA ILE A 158 4.38 12.65 -5.32
C ILE A 158 5.60 13.55 -5.57
N LEU A 159 5.88 13.91 -6.82
CA LEU A 159 7.01 14.75 -7.19
C LEU A 159 6.87 16.16 -6.60
N ALA A 160 5.69 16.77 -6.73
CA ALA A 160 5.40 18.08 -6.15
C ALA A 160 5.68 18.09 -4.64
N ASN A 161 5.20 17.08 -3.92
CA ASN A 161 5.44 16.97 -2.48
C ASN A 161 6.93 16.75 -2.16
N ASN A 162 7.64 15.92 -2.93
CA ASN A 162 9.07 15.71 -2.74
C ASN A 162 9.88 17.02 -2.91
N PHE A 163 9.68 17.75 -4.01
CA PHE A 163 10.41 18.99 -4.28
C PHE A 163 10.00 20.13 -3.35
N LYS A 164 8.73 20.22 -2.96
CA LYS A 164 8.24 21.17 -1.94
C LYS A 164 8.92 20.90 -0.59
N ASN A 165 8.99 19.64 -0.17
CA ASN A 165 9.65 19.26 1.07
C ASN A 165 11.16 19.50 0.99
N MET A 166 11.77 19.27 -0.18
CA MET A 166 13.19 19.54 -0.41
C MET A 166 13.50 21.03 -0.29
N LEU A 167 12.67 21.90 -0.90
CA LEU A 167 12.80 23.35 -0.78
C LEU A 167 12.61 23.80 0.66
N ALA A 168 11.61 23.26 1.37
CA ALA A 168 11.41 23.54 2.79
C ALA A 168 12.64 23.20 3.65
N VAL A 169 13.27 22.05 3.40
CA VAL A 169 14.50 21.62 4.06
C VAL A 169 15.65 22.57 3.73
N LYS A 170 15.79 22.97 2.45
CA LYS A 170 16.84 23.90 2.01
C LYS A 170 16.70 25.29 2.65
N LEU A 171 15.48 25.79 2.76
CA LEU A 171 15.14 27.08 3.38
C LEU A 171 15.09 27.04 4.91
N GLY A 172 15.12 25.85 5.52
CA GLY A 172 15.01 25.70 6.98
C GLY A 172 13.65 26.13 7.56
N ASN A 173 12.58 26.09 6.77
CA ASN A 173 11.26 26.58 7.22
C ASN A 173 10.50 25.55 8.08
N ASN A 174 9.36 25.94 8.66
CA ASN A 174 8.59 25.09 9.58
C ASN A 174 8.06 23.79 8.95
N LEU A 175 7.85 23.72 7.63
CA LEU A 175 7.44 22.48 6.98
C LEU A 175 8.49 21.38 7.13
N ALA A 176 9.78 21.74 7.13
CA ALA A 176 10.87 20.79 7.34
C ALA A 176 10.87 20.17 8.74
N LYS A 177 10.37 20.89 9.76
CA LYS A 177 10.31 20.43 11.15
C LYS A 177 9.24 19.35 11.36
N ASN A 178 8.18 19.39 10.55
CA ASN A 178 7.07 18.43 10.63
C ASN A 178 7.33 17.14 9.84
N LEU A 179 8.45 17.05 9.12
CA LEU A 179 8.82 15.83 8.40
C LEU A 179 9.32 14.75 9.36
N HIS A 180 8.96 13.51 9.07
CA HIS A 180 9.53 12.36 9.78
C HIS A 180 11.08 12.38 9.66
N PRO A 181 11.84 12.08 10.74
CA PRO A 181 13.30 12.20 10.76
C PRO A 181 14.00 11.52 9.58
N PHE A 182 13.58 10.31 9.23
CA PHE A 182 14.10 9.57 8.07
C PHE A 182 13.96 10.33 6.74
N VAL A 183 12.80 10.95 6.49
CA VAL A 183 12.54 11.71 5.26
C VAL A 183 13.38 12.98 5.24
N ARG A 184 13.47 13.66 6.39
CA ARG A 184 14.29 14.85 6.55
C ARG A 184 15.77 14.57 6.26
N THR A 185 16.37 13.55 6.88
CA THR A 185 17.78 13.17 6.63
C THR A 185 18.04 12.87 5.16
N LYS A 186 17.07 12.25 4.48
CA LYS A 186 17.18 11.95 3.04
C LYS A 186 17.18 13.22 2.20
N LEU A 187 16.27 14.15 2.49
CA LEU A 187 16.15 15.41 1.76
C LEU A 187 17.30 16.38 2.06
N GLU A 188 17.86 16.37 3.27
CA GLU A 188 19.06 17.14 3.62
C GLU A 188 20.28 16.77 2.76
N LYS A 189 20.38 15.50 2.35
CA LYS A 189 21.40 15.03 1.39
C LYS A 189 21.02 15.43 -0.04
N ALA A 190 19.78 15.18 -0.44
CA ALA A 190 19.32 15.40 -1.81
C ALA A 190 19.30 16.88 -2.24
N GLN A 191 18.94 17.79 -1.33
CA GLN A 191 18.83 19.23 -1.64
C GLN A 191 20.15 19.85 -2.14
N LYS A 192 21.30 19.23 -1.82
CA LYS A 192 22.61 19.68 -2.28
C LYS A 192 22.78 19.60 -3.80
N ASN A 193 22.00 18.74 -4.47
CA ASN A 193 22.05 18.56 -5.91
C ASN A 193 21.27 19.65 -6.70
N PHE A 194 20.57 20.53 -5.99
CA PHE A 194 19.65 21.51 -6.57
C PHE A 194 19.90 22.90 -5.98
N SER A 195 19.88 23.93 -6.82
CA SER A 195 19.82 25.33 -6.35
C SER A 195 18.42 25.66 -5.83
N GLU A 196 18.30 26.74 -5.07
CA GLU A 196 16.99 27.19 -4.60
C GLU A 196 16.09 27.59 -5.79
N GLU A 197 16.64 28.38 -6.71
CA GLU A 197 15.97 28.82 -7.93
C GLU A 197 15.58 27.63 -8.80
N GLY A 198 16.45 26.61 -8.86
CA GLY A 198 16.17 25.37 -9.58
C GLY A 198 15.01 24.59 -8.98
N LEU A 199 14.90 24.53 -7.65
CA LEU A 199 13.76 23.89 -6.98
C LEU A 199 12.45 24.65 -7.22
N VAL A 200 12.50 25.98 -7.20
CA VAL A 200 11.34 26.83 -7.52
C VAL A 200 10.92 26.60 -8.97
N ASP A 201 11.86 26.53 -9.92
CA ASP A 201 11.52 26.27 -11.32
C ASP A 201 10.97 24.86 -11.56
N ILE A 202 11.51 23.84 -10.89
CA ILE A 202 10.96 22.48 -10.94
C ILE A 202 9.50 22.48 -10.44
N LEU A 203 9.21 23.15 -9.33
CA LEU A 203 7.85 23.24 -8.81
C LEU A 203 6.90 23.96 -9.77
N ARG A 204 7.36 25.04 -10.41
CA ARG A 204 6.61 25.73 -11.47
C ARG A 204 6.31 24.81 -12.64
N ARG A 205 7.30 24.07 -13.14
CA ARG A 205 7.13 23.12 -14.25
C ARG A 205 6.17 21.97 -13.90
N ILE A 206 6.21 21.48 -12.66
CA ILE A 206 5.24 20.49 -12.18
C ILE A 206 3.83 21.05 -12.20
N TYR A 207 3.64 22.29 -11.76
CA TYR A 207 2.34 22.97 -11.81
C TYR A 207 1.85 23.16 -13.25
N GLU A 208 2.72 23.61 -14.15
CA GLU A 208 2.40 23.76 -15.57
C GLU A 208 2.01 22.43 -16.22
N ALA A 209 2.74 21.35 -15.92
CA ALA A 209 2.41 20.01 -16.37
C ALA A 209 1.04 19.55 -15.85
N ASP A 210 0.73 19.77 -14.56
CA ASP A 210 -0.57 19.44 -13.97
C ASP A 210 -1.73 20.21 -14.64
N VAL A 211 -1.53 21.50 -14.94
CA VAL A 211 -2.53 22.32 -15.65
C VAL A 211 -2.74 21.82 -17.08
N LYS A 212 -1.65 21.66 -17.86
CA LYS A 212 -1.75 21.24 -19.27
C LYS A 212 -2.42 19.88 -19.41
N THR A 213 -2.11 18.95 -18.51
CA THR A 213 -2.66 17.59 -18.53
C THR A 213 -4.14 17.57 -18.16
N LYS A 214 -4.55 18.33 -17.13
CA LYS A 214 -5.97 18.47 -16.77
C LYS A 214 -6.80 19.23 -17.80
N SER A 215 -6.18 20.12 -18.56
CA SER A 215 -6.82 20.86 -19.65
C SER A 215 -6.82 20.12 -20.99
N ASN A 216 -6.34 18.88 -21.05
CA ASN A 216 -6.18 18.09 -22.30
C ASN A 216 -5.36 18.81 -23.39
N ILE A 217 -4.44 19.69 -23.00
CA ILE A 217 -3.58 20.43 -23.94
C ILE A 217 -2.43 19.55 -24.41
N CYS A 218 -1.91 18.68 -23.54
CA CYS A 218 -0.75 17.82 -23.83
C CYS A 218 -0.89 16.47 -23.12
N ASP A 219 -0.32 15.42 -23.71
CA ASP A 219 -0.25 14.11 -23.06
C ASP A 219 0.70 14.14 -21.86
N ILE A 220 0.28 13.49 -20.78
CA ILE A 220 1.01 13.50 -19.52
C ILE A 220 2.37 12.79 -19.63
N LYS A 221 2.53 11.81 -20.52
CA LYS A 221 3.82 11.13 -20.71
C LYS A 221 4.85 12.10 -21.27
N SER A 222 4.46 12.89 -22.26
CA SER A 222 5.32 13.91 -22.89
C SER A 222 5.76 14.97 -21.89
N GLU A 223 4.83 15.53 -21.11
CA GLU A 223 5.17 16.53 -20.08
C GLU A 223 6.04 15.95 -18.96
N MET A 224 5.77 14.72 -18.52
CA MET A 224 6.60 14.03 -17.53
C MET A 224 8.01 13.76 -18.04
N PHE A 225 8.15 13.36 -19.31
CA PHE A 225 9.47 13.14 -19.90
C PHE A 225 10.26 14.44 -19.99
N SER A 226 9.65 15.52 -20.48
CA SER A 226 10.27 16.86 -20.53
C SER A 226 10.70 17.35 -19.15
N LEU A 227 9.84 17.19 -18.14
CA LEU A 227 10.16 17.52 -16.75
C LEU A 227 11.37 16.73 -16.24
N PHE A 228 11.45 15.43 -16.54
CA PHE A 228 12.57 14.61 -16.10
C PHE A 228 13.88 14.98 -16.80
N CYS A 229 13.86 15.24 -18.10
CA CYS A 229 15.03 15.74 -18.82
C CYS A 229 15.55 17.03 -18.20
N TYR A 230 14.65 17.98 -17.90
CA TYR A 230 14.99 19.22 -17.23
C TYR A 230 15.65 18.97 -15.85
N ILE A 231 15.02 18.15 -14.99
CA ILE A 231 15.54 17.86 -13.65
C ILE A 231 16.93 17.20 -13.71
N LEU A 232 17.15 16.33 -14.70
CA LEU A 232 18.39 15.59 -14.91
C LEU A 232 19.47 16.41 -15.61
N ASN A 233 19.19 17.66 -16.00
CA ASN A 233 20.06 18.50 -16.83
C ASN A 233 20.43 17.83 -18.17
N PHE A 234 19.53 17.01 -18.72
CA PHE A 234 19.62 16.63 -20.13
C PHE A 234 19.11 17.82 -20.93
N SER A 235 20.04 18.68 -21.34
CA SER A 235 19.76 19.78 -22.25
C SER A 235 19.28 19.21 -23.59
N ASP A 236 18.31 19.88 -24.21
CA ASP A 236 18.18 19.91 -25.68
C ASP A 236 19.37 20.65 -26.30
#